data_AF-A0A7S7M8Z5-F1
#
_entry.id   AF-A0A7S7M8Z5-F1
#
_cell.length_a   1.000
_cell.length_b   1.000
_cell.length_c   1.000
_cell.angle_alpha   90.00
_cell.angle_beta   90.00
_cell.angle_gamma   90.00
#
_symmetry.space_group_name_H-M   'P 1'
#
loop_
_entity.id
_entity.type
_entity.pdbx_description
1 polymer ?
#
loop_
_entity_poly.entity_id
_entity_poly.type
_entity_poly.pdbx_seq_one_letter_code
_entity_poly.pdbx_strand_id
1 'polypeptide(L)' 'MTTKPDTANHGFGVRSMSAIARRYGGTLHADVDGDLSYLNVVLHSPEAL' A
#
# COMPACT_ATOMS: atom_id res chain seq x y z
N MET A 1 2.18 11.95 12.27
CA MET A 1 1.36 12.90 11.48
C MET A 1 2.23 13.40 10.33
N THR A 2 1.71 13.52 9.11
CA THR A 2 2.55 13.78 7.93
C THR A 2 2.68 15.27 7.65
N THR A 3 3.75 15.67 6.97
CA THR A 3 4.10 17.09 6.75
C THR A 3 3.60 17.62 5.40
N LYS A 4 2.84 16.83 4.63
CA LYS A 4 2.39 17.24 3.29
C LYS A 4 1.22 18.22 3.39
N PRO A 5 1.24 19.35 2.67
CA PRO A 5 0.25 20.42 2.81
C PRO A 5 -1.15 20.05 2.28
N ASP A 6 -1.23 19.12 1.31
CA ASP A 6 -2.50 18.59 0.83
C ASP A 6 -2.98 17.46 1.76
N THR A 7 -3.82 17.82 2.72
CA THR A 7 -4.43 16.89 3.68
C THR A 7 -5.50 16.01 3.05
N ALA A 8 -6.16 16.47 1.97
CA ALA A 8 -7.25 15.75 1.31
C ALA A 8 -6.75 14.56 0.49
N ASN A 9 -5.57 14.69 -0.13
CA ASN A 9 -4.91 13.62 -0.86
C ASN A 9 -3.77 12.97 -0.07
N HIS A 10 -3.74 13.20 1.24
CA HIS A 10 -2.74 12.57 2.08
C HIS A 10 -2.90 11.04 2.06
N GLY A 11 -1.79 10.33 1.84
CA GLY A 11 -1.80 8.86 1.73
C GLY A 11 -2.42 8.32 0.43
N PHE A 12 -2.70 9.16 -0.57
CA PHE A 12 -3.30 8.71 -1.84
C PHE A 12 -2.47 7.63 -2.55
N GLY A 13 -1.13 7.75 -2.49
CA GLY A 13 -0.23 6.71 -3.00
C GLY A 13 -0.47 5.34 -2.36
N VAL A 14 -0.59 5.28 -1.02
CA VAL A 14 -0.87 4.04 -0.28
C VAL A 14 -2.26 3.50 -0.61
N ARG A 15 -3.24 4.40 -0.77
CA ARG A 15 -4.60 4.03 -1.17
C ARG A 15 -4.64 3.42 -2.58
N SER A 16 -3.93 4.00 -3.54
CA SER A 16 -3.77 3.49 -4.90
C SER A 16 -3.06 2.14 -4.93
N MET A 17 -1.96 1.98 -4.18
CA MET A 17 -1.25 0.70 -4.07
C MET A 17 -2.15 -0.39 -3.47
N SER A 18 -2.95 -0.07 -2.46
CA SER A 18 -3.92 -1.02 -1.87
C SER A 18 -4.99 -1.43 -2.88
N ALA A 19 -5.52 -0.49 -3.67
CA ALA A 19 -6.48 -0.78 -4.74
C ALA A 19 -5.88 -1.69 -5.83
N ILE A 20 -4.62 -1.45 -6.21
CA ILE A 20 -3.90 -2.30 -7.18
C ILE A 20 -3.68 -3.70 -6.61
N ALA A 21 -3.23 -3.84 -5.36
CA ALA A 21 -3.04 -5.15 -4.73
C ALA A 21 -4.35 -5.96 -4.75
N ARG A 22 -5.47 -5.34 -4.34
CA ARG A 22 -6.81 -5.95 -4.36
C ARG A 22 -7.27 -6.35 -5.76
N ARG A 23 -6.95 -5.56 -6.79
CA ARG A 23 -7.27 -5.88 -8.19
C ARG A 23 -6.66 -7.22 -8.61
N TYR A 24 -5.48 -7.56 -8.09
CA TYR A 24 -4.80 -8.84 -8.35
C TYR A 24 -5.09 -9.89 -7.26
N GLY A 25 -6.22 -9.76 -6.55
CA GLY A 25 -6.62 -10.62 -5.44
C GLY A 25 -5.76 -10.47 -4.18
N GLY A 26 -4.70 -9.67 -4.22
CA GLY A 26 -3.73 -9.51 -3.15
C GLY A 26 -4.17 -8.59 -2.01
N THR A 27 -3.26 -8.42 -1.05
CA THR A 27 -3.42 -7.54 0.11
C THR A 27 -2.20 -6.65 0.28
N LEU A 28 -2.40 -5.51 0.96
CA LEU A 28 -1.34 -4.58 1.33
C LEU A 28 -1.46 -4.30 2.83
N HIS A 29 -0.35 -4.44 3.54
CA HIS A 29 -0.17 -4.03 4.93
C HIS A 29 0.86 -2.90 4.98
N ALA A 30 0.53 -1.81 5.65
CA ALA A 30 1.43 -0.67 5.82
C ALA A 30 1.63 -0.44 7.31
N ASP A 31 2.89 -0.30 7.72
CA ASP A 31 3.24 -0.16 9.12
C ASP A 31 4.59 0.56 9.27
N VAL A 32 4.97 0.85 10.52
CA VAL A 32 6.18 1.59 10.89
C VAL A 32 6.90 0.85 12.01
N ASP A 33 8.19 0.63 11.84
CA ASP A 33 9.09 0.10 12.87
C ASP A 33 10.21 1.11 13.13
N GLY A 34 10.13 1.82 14.26
CA GLY A 34 11.00 2.95 14.58
C GLY A 34 10.95 4.02 13.50
N ASP A 35 12.08 4.26 12.84
CA ASP A 35 12.23 5.23 11.75
C ASP A 35 12.00 4.63 10.35
N LEU A 36 11.65 3.35 10.27
CA LEU A 36 11.39 2.65 9.02
C LEU A 36 9.89 2.53 8.76
N SER A 37 9.40 3.20 7.72
CA SER A 37 8.08 2.92 7.16
C SER A 37 8.18 1.81 6.10
N TYR A 38 7.32 0.80 6.16
CA TYR A 38 7.32 -0.30 5.21
C TYR A 38 5.91 -0.65 4.71
N LEU A 39 5.88 -1.25 3.51
CA LEU A 39 4.67 -1.73 2.85
C LEU A 39 4.89 -3.17 2.42
N ASN A 40 4.14 -4.09 3.02
CA ASN A 40 4.14 -5.50 2.64
C ASN A 40 2.99 -5.74 1.67
N VAL A 41 3.28 -6.28 0.48
CA VAL A 41 2.29 -6.61 -0.53
C VAL A 41 2.33 -8.10 -0.80
N VAL A 42 1.19 -8.76 -0.60
CA VAL A 42 1.00 -10.16 -0.98
C VAL A 42 0.16 -10.16 -2.24
N LEU A 43 0.68 -10.75 -3.32
CA LEU A 43 -0.05 -10.98 -4.55
C LEU A 43 -0.28 -12.48 -4.70
N HIS A 44 -1.41 -12.85 -5.30
CA HIS A 44 -1.59 -14.23 -5.71
C HIS A 44 -0.59 -14.54 -6.83
N SER A 45 0.01 -15.73 -6.77
CA SER A 45 0.79 -16.22 -7.89
C SER A 45 -0.12 -16.26 -9.12
N PRO A 46 0.32 -15.78 -10.30
CA PRO A 46 -0.42 -16.07 -11.52
C PRO A 46 -0.54 -17.59 -11.65
N GLU A 47 -1.74 -18.10 -11.93
CA GLU A 47 -1.88 -19.50 -12.35
C GLU A 47 -0.97 -19.71 -13.55
N ALA A 48 -0.05 -20.69 -13.44
CA ALA A 48 0.75 -21.10 -14.57
C ALA A 48 -0.22 -21.69 -15.61
N LEU A 49 -0.42 -20.96 -16.72
CA LEU A 49 -1.15 -21.42 -17.90
C LEU A 49 -0.46 -22.65 -18.52
#